data_AF-A0A7S1PYG7-F1
#
_entry.id   AF-A0A7S1PYG7-F1
#
_cell.length_a   1.000
_cell.length_b   1.000
_cell.length_c   1.000
_cell.angle_alpha   90.00
_cell.angle_beta   90.00
_cell.angle_gamma   90.00
#
_symmetry.space_group_name_H-M   'P 1'
#
loop_
_entity.id
_entity.type
_entity.pdbx_description
1 polymer ?
#
loop_
_entity_poly.entity_id
_entity_poly.type
_entity_poly.pdbx_seq_one_letter_code
_entity_poly.pdbx_strand_id
1 'polypeptide(L)'
;RNPEGHTGYAGPLAHRIWTGIYKDNCVVGVDGVPQCSERIVLYRLISGLHSSISAHIALTWNTFVPDGEPLPDGTTRGLNCAELRSRVLDHPDRVENLHMLYQFVLRAVTRAADAFLRDPTVF
;
A
#
# COMPACT_ATOMS: atom_id res chain seq x y z
N ARG A 1 -9.12 15.88 -2.54
CA ARG A 1 -9.04 16.76 -1.35
C ARG A 1 -8.29 16.13 -0.16
N ASN A 2 -7.90 14.85 -0.17
CA ASN A 2 -7.04 14.26 0.87
C ASN A 2 -6.04 13.31 0.20
N PRO A 3 -4.85 13.78 -0.21
CA PRO A 3 -3.83 12.90 -0.77
C PRO A 3 -3.26 11.99 0.33
N GLU A 4 -2.88 10.76 -0.03
CA GLU A 4 -2.07 9.92 0.86
C GLU A 4 -0.69 10.58 1.07
N GLY A 5 -0.19 10.53 2.30
CA GLY A 5 1.17 10.98 2.61
C GLY A 5 1.56 10.81 4.07
N HIS A 6 2.66 11.44 4.46
CA HIS A 6 3.19 11.31 5.82
C HIS A 6 2.26 11.94 6.88
N THR A 7 1.63 11.10 7.71
CA THR A 7 0.71 11.54 8.78
C THR A 7 1.32 11.51 10.18
N GLY A 8 2.56 11.01 10.33
CA GLY A 8 3.17 10.74 11.62
C GLY A 8 2.63 9.50 12.36
N TYR A 9 1.67 8.75 11.78
CA TYR A 9 1.18 7.51 12.38
C TYR A 9 2.25 6.42 12.37
N ALA A 10 2.77 6.07 13.56
CA ALA A 10 3.87 5.14 13.73
C ALA A 10 3.82 4.41 15.08
N GLY A 11 4.85 3.61 15.38
CA GLY A 11 5.05 3.00 16.68
C GLY A 11 4.17 1.75 16.96
N PRO A 12 3.98 1.40 18.25
CA PRO A 12 3.34 0.14 18.64
C PRO A 12 1.91 -0.04 18.12
N LEU A 13 1.15 1.07 17.97
CA LEU A 13 -0.21 1.02 17.45
C LEU A 13 -0.22 0.64 15.97
N ALA A 14 0.59 1.30 15.14
CA ALA A 14 0.74 0.96 13.73
C ALA A 14 1.22 -0.48 13.55
N HIS A 15 2.21 -0.89 14.36
CA HIS A 15 2.71 -2.27 14.35
C HIS A 15 1.63 -3.29 14.71
N ARG A 16 0.77 -2.99 15.70
CA ARG A 16 -0.33 -3.88 16.10
C ARG A 16 -1.32 -4.10 14.97
N ILE A 17 -1.67 -3.05 14.23
CA ILE A 17 -2.59 -3.14 13.08
C ILE A 17 -1.98 -4.04 12.01
N TRP A 18 -0.76 -3.77 11.55
CA TRP A 18 -0.11 -4.60 10.53
C TRP A 18 0.06 -6.04 11.00
N THR A 19 0.45 -6.26 12.26
CA THR A 19 0.56 -7.60 12.84
C THR A 19 -0.78 -8.34 12.80
N GLY A 20 -1.89 -7.67 13.11
CA GLY A 20 -3.23 -8.25 13.01
C GLY A 20 -3.56 -8.65 11.56
N ILE A 21 -3.39 -7.72 10.62
CA ILE A 21 -3.65 -7.95 9.19
C ILE A 21 -2.86 -9.17 8.67
N TYR A 22 -1.57 -9.27 8.98
CA TYR A 22 -0.76 -10.40 8.51
C TYR A 22 -1.08 -11.73 9.21
N LYS A 23 -1.57 -11.68 10.45
CA LYS A 23 -1.98 -12.89 11.20
C LYS A 23 -3.30 -13.46 10.69
N ASP A 24 -4.22 -12.61 10.26
CA ASP A 24 -5.55 -13.00 9.79
C ASP A 24 -5.56 -13.44 8.31
N ASN A 25 -4.41 -13.82 7.75
CA ASN A 25 -4.22 -14.32 6.36
C ASN A 25 -4.83 -15.71 6.09
N CYS A 26 -5.67 -16.21 6.99
CA CYS A 26 -6.43 -17.44 6.87
C CYS A 26 -7.87 -17.15 7.28
N VAL A 27 -8.77 -17.11 6.30
CA VAL A 27 -10.20 -16.93 6.55
C VAL A 27 -10.79 -18.22 7.09
N VAL A 28 -11.59 -18.13 8.15
CA VAL A 28 -12.37 -19.29 8.62
C VAL A 28 -13.60 -19.43 7.73
N GLY A 29 -13.72 -20.57 7.07
CA GLY A 29 -14.86 -20.90 6.22
C GLY A 29 -16.17 -20.99 7.01
N VAL A 30 -17.30 -21.03 6.31
CA VAL A 30 -18.66 -21.15 6.89
C VAL A 30 -18.82 -22.45 7.70
N ASP A 31 -18.01 -23.45 7.38
CA ASP A 31 -17.89 -24.75 8.05
C ASP A 31 -16.98 -24.72 9.30
N GLY A 32 -16.43 -23.56 9.66
CA GLY A 32 -15.46 -23.43 10.76
C GLY A 32 -14.05 -23.93 10.39
N VAL A 33 -13.82 -24.34 9.14
CA VAL A 33 -12.52 -24.84 8.68
C VAL A 33 -11.68 -23.67 8.16
N PRO A 34 -10.43 -23.49 8.65
CA PRO A 34 -9.54 -22.46 8.11
C PRO A 34 -9.24 -22.72 6.62
N GLN A 35 -9.61 -21.78 5.76
CA GLN A 35 -9.29 -21.75 4.34
C GLN A 35 -8.01 -20.93 4.14
N CYS A 36 -6.88 -21.64 4.19
CA CYS A 36 -5.54 -21.04 4.01
C CYS A 36 -4.95 -21.30 2.61
N SER A 37 -5.74 -21.79 1.65
CA SER A 37 -5.27 -22.16 0.29
C SER A 37 -4.58 -21.01 -0.43
N GLU A 38 -5.05 -19.78 -0.22
CA GLU A 38 -4.51 -18.57 -0.85
C GLU A 38 -3.59 -17.75 0.05
N ARG A 39 -3.19 -18.27 1.22
CA ARG A 39 -2.38 -17.55 2.21
C ARG A 39 -1.15 -16.88 1.57
N ILE A 40 -0.47 -17.57 0.66
CA ILE A 40 0.72 -17.05 -0.02
C ILE A 40 0.36 -15.87 -0.93
N VAL A 41 -0.70 -16.01 -1.74
CA VAL A 41 -1.14 -14.96 -2.67
C VAL A 41 -1.61 -13.74 -1.89
N LEU A 42 -2.45 -13.94 -0.87
CA LEU A 42 -2.96 -12.86 -0.03
C LEU A 42 -1.84 -12.15 0.73
N TYR A 43 -0.88 -12.89 1.28
CA TYR A 43 0.31 -12.32 1.91
C TYR A 43 1.08 -11.40 0.95
N ARG A 44 1.30 -11.84 -0.29
CA ARG A 44 2.02 -11.04 -1.30
C ARG A 44 1.24 -9.78 -1.68
N LEU A 45 -0.09 -9.88 -1.82
CA LEU A 45 -0.94 -8.71 -2.10
C LEU A 45 -0.90 -7.68 -0.95
N ILE A 46 -1.02 -8.14 0.29
CA ILE A 46 -0.93 -7.27 1.48
C ILE A 46 0.48 -6.66 1.61
N SER A 47 1.53 -7.45 1.34
CA SER A 47 2.91 -6.97 1.30
C SER A 47 3.13 -5.90 0.25
N GLY A 48 2.56 -6.08 -0.95
CA GLY A 48 2.57 -5.05 -1.99
C GLY A 48 1.85 -3.78 -1.56
N LEU A 49 0.70 -3.89 -0.89
CA LEU A 49 -0.07 -2.74 -0.42
C LEU A 49 0.69 -1.97 0.66
N HIS A 50 1.24 -2.68 1.64
CA HIS A 50 2.06 -2.09 2.70
C HIS A 50 3.29 -1.37 2.12
N SER A 51 3.91 -1.95 1.08
CA SER A 51 5.02 -1.34 0.36
C SER A 51 4.59 -0.09 -0.41
N SER A 52 3.42 -0.10 -1.03
CA SER A 52 2.83 1.06 -1.72
C SER A 52 2.62 2.24 -0.77
N ILE A 53 2.02 1.98 0.40
CA ILE A 53 1.78 3.01 1.44
C ILE A 53 3.12 3.58 1.92
N SER A 54 4.09 2.71 2.21
CA SER A 54 5.42 3.11 2.67
C SER A 54 6.16 3.96 1.63
N ALA A 55 6.06 3.60 0.34
CA ALA A 55 6.62 4.36 -0.76
C ALA A 55 5.96 5.73 -0.89
N HIS A 56 4.63 5.82 -0.85
CA HIS A 56 3.93 7.10 -0.91
C HIS A 56 4.29 8.02 0.26
N ILE A 57 4.36 7.49 1.49
CA ILE A 57 4.82 8.26 2.66
C ILE A 57 6.22 8.81 2.43
N ALA A 58 7.15 8.00 1.92
CA ALA A 58 8.52 8.44 1.66
C ALA A 58 8.62 9.46 0.51
N LEU A 59 7.76 9.37 -0.51
CA LEU A 59 7.71 10.32 -1.63
C LEU A 59 7.07 11.66 -1.26
N THR A 60 6.25 11.69 -0.20
CA THR A 60 5.44 12.85 0.20
C THR A 60 5.76 13.29 1.63
N TRP A 61 7.01 13.10 2.04
CA TRP A 61 7.44 13.39 3.40
C TRP A 61 7.46 14.90 3.68
N ASN A 62 7.12 15.31 4.91
CA ASN A 62 7.26 16.71 5.33
C ASN A 62 8.71 16.96 5.73
N THR A 63 9.43 17.71 4.89
CA THR A 63 10.87 17.97 4.97
C THR A 63 11.16 19.48 5.01
N PHE A 64 12.42 19.86 5.14
CA PHE A 64 12.89 21.22 4.85
C PHE A 64 13.80 21.19 3.62
N VAL A 65 13.28 20.70 2.49
CA VAL A 65 14.01 20.66 1.21
C VAL A 65 13.75 21.98 0.46
N PRO A 66 14.80 22.69 0.03
CA PRO A 66 14.67 24.00 -0.64
C PRO A 66 13.74 24.01 -1.86
N ASP A 67 13.66 22.88 -2.58
CA ASP A 67 12.87 22.73 -3.82
C ASP A 67 11.54 21.97 -3.61
N GLY A 68 11.14 21.70 -2.36
CA GLY A 68 9.90 20.97 -2.07
C GLY A 68 8.66 21.87 -2.12
N GLU A 69 7.48 21.25 -2.25
CA GLU A 69 6.20 21.98 -2.28
C GLU A 69 5.91 22.58 -0.90
N PRO A 70 5.80 23.92 -0.76
CA PRO A 70 5.64 24.57 0.54
C PRO A 70 4.31 24.20 1.20
N LEU A 71 4.37 23.96 2.51
CA LEU A 71 3.22 23.64 3.37
C LEU A 71 2.91 24.83 4.30
N PRO A 72 1.65 24.95 4.78
CA PRO A 72 1.24 26.07 5.65
C PRO A 72 1.98 26.16 6.99
N ASP A 73 2.59 25.06 7.43
CA ASP A 73 3.38 24.97 8.67
C ASP A 73 4.85 25.40 8.48
N GLY A 74 5.23 25.86 7.28
CA GLY A 74 6.59 26.27 6.94
C GLY A 74 7.52 25.10 6.56
N THR A 75 7.01 23.87 6.52
CA THR A 75 7.73 22.73 5.95
C THR A 75 7.51 22.67 4.43
N THR A 76 8.21 21.76 3.78
CA THR A 76 8.14 21.48 2.34
C THR A 76 7.91 20.01 2.14
N ARG A 77 6.98 19.65 1.25
CA ARG A 77 6.70 18.26 0.93
C ARG A 77 7.69 17.77 -0.13
N GLY A 78 8.38 16.67 0.16
CA GLY A 78 9.45 16.16 -0.69
C GLY A 78 9.84 14.71 -0.42
N LEU A 79 10.78 14.23 -1.22
CA LEU A 79 11.29 12.86 -1.17
C LEU A 79 12.20 12.65 0.04
N ASN A 80 11.89 11.65 0.86
CA ASN A 80 12.78 11.09 1.87
C ASN A 80 13.40 9.77 1.35
N CYS A 81 14.59 9.88 0.74
CA CYS A 81 15.30 8.73 0.20
C CYS A 81 15.67 7.67 1.25
N ALA A 82 15.98 8.09 2.48
CA ALA A 82 16.37 7.16 3.54
C ALA A 82 15.21 6.26 3.97
N GLU A 83 14.02 6.84 4.12
CA GLU A 83 12.79 6.06 4.39
C GLU A 83 12.41 5.19 3.19
N LEU A 84 12.48 5.72 1.96
CA LEU A 84 12.13 4.93 0.77
C LEU A 84 13.02 3.69 0.64
N ARG A 85 14.34 3.85 0.89
CA ARG A 85 15.29 2.74 0.87
C ARG A 85 15.04 1.74 1.99
N SER A 86 15.06 2.20 3.24
CA SER A 86 14.94 1.32 4.41
C SER A 86 13.59 0.62 4.52
N ARG A 87 12.52 1.20 3.95
CA ARG A 87 11.18 0.61 3.98
C ARG A 87 10.85 -0.24 2.77
N VAL A 88 11.41 0.08 1.59
CA VAL A 88 11.01 -0.56 0.33
C VAL A 88 12.21 -1.01 -0.50
N LEU A 89 13.10 -0.11 -0.92
CA LEU A 89 14.08 -0.44 -1.97
C LEU A 89 15.19 -1.41 -1.52
N ASP A 90 15.56 -1.43 -0.25
CA ASP A 90 16.53 -2.39 0.29
C ASP A 90 15.91 -3.77 0.55
N HIS A 91 14.63 -3.96 0.23
CA HIS A 91 13.86 -5.19 0.39
C HIS A 91 13.30 -5.65 -0.97
N PRO A 92 14.07 -6.45 -1.76
CA PRO A 92 13.66 -6.86 -3.11
C PRO A 92 12.32 -7.60 -3.16
N ASP A 93 12.00 -8.37 -2.11
CA ASP A 93 10.73 -9.07 -1.94
C ASP A 93 9.53 -8.10 -1.88
N ARG A 94 9.68 -6.95 -1.21
CA ARG A 94 8.66 -5.91 -1.12
C ARG A 94 8.42 -5.25 -2.47
N VAL A 95 9.50 -4.99 -3.22
CA VAL A 95 9.42 -4.45 -4.58
C VAL A 95 8.74 -5.45 -5.52
N GLU A 96 9.05 -6.74 -5.43
CA GLU A 96 8.39 -7.78 -6.22
C GLU A 96 6.90 -7.89 -5.88
N ASN A 97 6.55 -7.86 -4.59
CA ASN A 97 5.17 -7.90 -4.13
C ASN A 97 4.37 -6.65 -4.56
N LEU A 98 5.01 -5.48 -4.62
CA LEU A 98 4.40 -4.27 -5.16
C LEU A 98 4.05 -4.42 -6.65
N HIS A 99 4.97 -4.98 -7.45
CA HIS A 99 4.69 -5.26 -8.86
C HIS A 99 3.59 -6.32 -9.03
N MET A 100 3.60 -7.36 -8.20
CA MET A 100 2.56 -8.39 -8.20
C MET A 100 1.19 -7.78 -7.88
N LEU A 101 1.10 -6.91 -6.89
CA LEU A 101 -0.13 -6.17 -6.58
C LEU A 101 -0.59 -5.31 -7.76
N TYR A 102 0.33 -4.56 -8.39
CA TYR A 102 0.01 -3.76 -9.58
C TYR A 102 -0.56 -4.63 -10.71
N GLN A 103 0.11 -5.74 -11.04
CA GLN A 103 -0.36 -6.66 -12.08
C GLN A 103 -1.69 -7.31 -11.73
N PHE A 104 -1.92 -7.63 -10.45
CA PHE A 104 -3.18 -8.20 -9.97
C PHE A 104 -4.34 -7.22 -10.17
N VAL A 105 -4.18 -5.96 -9.74
CA VAL A 105 -5.20 -4.91 -9.94
C VAL A 105 -5.40 -4.61 -11.42
N LEU A 106 -4.32 -4.50 -12.20
CA LEU A 106 -4.39 -4.30 -13.65
C LEU A 106 -5.19 -5.41 -14.34
N ARG A 107 -4.95 -6.66 -13.96
CA ARG A 107 -5.72 -7.81 -14.47
C ARG A 107 -7.20 -7.75 -14.05
N ALA A 108 -7.49 -7.31 -12.84
CA ALA A 108 -8.87 -7.15 -12.36
C ALA A 108 -9.61 -6.05 -13.16
N VAL A 109 -8.98 -4.90 -13.36
CA VAL A 109 -9.56 -3.79 -14.15
C VAL A 109 -9.77 -4.20 -15.61
N THR A 110 -8.81 -4.88 -16.23
CA THR A 110 -8.94 -5.37 -17.62
C THR A 110 -10.03 -6.43 -17.77
N ARG A 111 -10.20 -7.32 -16.78
CA ARG A 111 -11.31 -8.29 -16.74
C ARG A 111 -12.67 -7.62 -16.58
N ALA A 112 -12.74 -6.52 -15.83
CA ALA A 112 -13.97 -5.78 -15.58
C ALA A 112 -14.28 -4.72 -16.66
N ALA A 113 -13.39 -4.51 -17.64
CA ALA A 113 -13.49 -3.44 -18.62
C ALA A 113 -14.84 -3.45 -19.36
N ASP A 114 -15.30 -4.61 -19.81
CA ASP A 114 -16.60 -4.75 -20.49
C ASP A 114 -17.78 -4.27 -19.63
N ALA A 115 -17.73 -4.48 -18.32
CA ALA A 115 -18.79 -4.02 -17.42
C ALA A 115 -18.79 -2.48 -17.30
N PHE A 116 -17.61 -1.86 -17.22
CA PHE A 116 -17.48 -0.40 -17.15
C PHE A 116 -17.79 0.31 -18.48
N LEU A 117 -17.48 -0.32 -19.60
CA LEU A 117 -17.64 0.29 -20.93
C LEU A 117 -19.06 0.14 -21.51
N ARG A 118 -19.86 -0.81 -21.00
CA ARG A 118 -21.24 -1.04 -21.46
C ARG A 118 -22.26 -0.10 -20.80
N ASP A 119 -21.98 0.41 -19.61
CA ASP A 119 -22.85 1.35 -18.89
C ASP A 119 -22.10 2.64 -18.55
N PRO A 120 -22.28 3.72 -19.35
CA PRO A 120 -21.63 5.00 -19.09
C PRO A 120 -22.17 5.74 -17.86
N THR A 121 -23.17 5.21 -17.14
CA THR A 121 -23.75 5.81 -15.92
C THR A 121 -23.18 5.27 -14.61
N VAL A 122 -22.21 4.35 -14.68
CA VAL A 122 -21.53 3.76 -13.50
C VAL A 122 -20.64 4.77 -12.74
N PHE A 123 -20.43 5.98 -13.27
CA PHE A 123 -19.65 7.05 -12.64
C PHE A 123 -20.43 8.36 -12.53
#